data_AF-A0A7V4Q6D6-F1
#
_entry.id   AF-A0A7V4Q6D6-F1
#
_cell.length_a   1.000
_cell.length_b   1.000
_cell.length_c   1.000
_cell.angle_alpha   90.00
_cell.angle_beta   90.00
_cell.angle_gamma   90.00
#
_symmetry.space_group_name_H-M   'P 1'
#
loop_
_entity.id
_entity.type
_entity.pdbx_description
1 polymer ?
#
loop_
_entity_poly.entity_id
_entity_poly.type
_entity_poly.pdbx_seq_one_letter_code
_entity_poly.pdbx_strand_id
1 'polypeptide(L)'
;GLHLDIGHTELTVPISSADEILARFGARIMHVHLHDNKGGDADLHLPLGAGVIDVPRHLANLKQTGYDGTITLEVFTPDPSYLKYSAARLRAMWDEA
;
A
#
# COMPACT_ATOMS: atom_id res chain seq x y z
N GLY A 1 1.05 17.64 5.21
CA GLY A 1 0.62 16.34 5.74
C GLY A 1 1.67 15.30 5.45
N LEU A 2 1.33 14.02 5.58
CA LEU A 2 2.18 12.87 5.30
C LEU A 2 1.75 12.26 3.97
N HIS A 3 2.73 11.92 3.15
CA HIS A 3 2.54 11.02 2.02
C HIS A 3 3.04 9.65 2.48
N LEU A 4 2.11 8.70 2.66
CA LEU A 4 2.44 7.36 3.09
C LEU A 4 2.62 6.46 1.87
N ASP A 5 3.77 5.80 1.76
CA ASP A 5 3.93 4.68 0.85
C ASP A 5 3.83 3.39 1.63
N ILE A 6 2.77 2.60 1.40
CA ILE A 6 2.56 1.34 2.11
C ILE A 6 3.59 0.30 1.65
N GLY A 7 3.96 0.30 0.37
CA GLY A 7 4.87 -0.68 -0.20
C GLY A 7 6.27 -0.64 0.44
N HIS A 8 6.76 0.57 0.71
CA HIS A 8 8.04 0.78 1.38
C HIS A 8 8.06 0.42 2.87
N THR A 9 6.90 0.27 3.54
CA THR A 9 6.87 0.00 4.99
C THR A 9 7.42 -1.37 5.35
N GLU A 10 7.57 -2.26 4.38
CA GLU A 10 8.08 -3.64 4.50
C GLU A 10 9.58 -3.76 4.17
N LEU A 11 10.23 -2.65 3.77
CA LEU A 11 11.64 -2.65 3.40
C LEU A 11 12.56 -2.45 4.61
N THR A 12 13.67 -3.18 4.63
CA THR A 12 14.77 -3.08 5.61
C THR A 12 14.35 -3.29 7.07
N VAL A 13 13.18 -3.88 7.29
CA VAL A 13 12.61 -4.16 8.62
C VAL A 13 12.12 -5.61 8.70
N PRO A 14 12.12 -6.22 9.89
CA PRO A 14 11.58 -7.57 10.07
C PRO A 14 10.04 -7.60 10.12
N ILE A 15 9.41 -6.45 10.41
CA ILE A 15 7.96 -6.28 10.54
C ILE A 15 7.60 -4.92 9.94
N SER A 16 6.53 -4.87 9.15
CA SER A 16 5.98 -3.63 8.58
C SER A 16 5.87 -2.50 9.60
N SER A 17 6.36 -1.32 9.21
CA SER A 17 6.20 -0.07 9.98
C SER A 17 4.86 0.64 9.74
N ALA A 18 4.00 0.14 8.85
CA ALA A 18 2.77 0.82 8.45
C ALA A 18 1.83 1.11 9.63
N ASP A 19 1.63 0.14 10.52
CA ASP A 19 0.68 0.30 11.63
C ASP A 19 1.15 1.36 12.64
N GLU A 20 2.45 1.41 12.92
CA GLU A 20 3.02 2.45 13.80
C GLU A 20 2.85 3.84 13.16
N ILE A 21 3.11 3.94 11.85
CA ILE A 21 2.92 5.18 11.10
C ILE A 21 1.45 5.60 11.09
N LEU A 22 0.52 4.69 10.84
CA LEU A 22 -0.92 4.95 10.83
C LEU A 22 -1.42 5.38 12.21
N ALA A 23 -0.98 4.69 13.27
CA ALA A 23 -1.35 5.03 14.65
C ALA A 23 -0.86 6.43 15.06
N ARG A 24 0.35 6.82 14.62
CA ARG A 24 0.96 8.10 15.02
C ARG A 24 0.61 9.27 14.12
N PHE A 25 0.38 9.02 12.83
CA PHE A 25 0.28 10.05 11.81
C PHE A 25 -0.97 9.93 10.91
N GLY A 26 -1.87 8.99 11.17
CA GLY A 26 -3.08 8.75 10.36
C GLY A 26 -3.88 10.01 10.03
N ALA A 27 -4.15 10.86 11.03
CA ALA A 27 -4.87 12.12 10.85
C ALA A 27 -4.12 13.18 10.01
N ARG A 28 -2.85 12.94 9.65
CA ARG A 28 -2.03 13.82 8.81
C ARG A 28 -1.84 13.28 7.40
N ILE A 29 -2.32 12.08 7.08
CA ILE A 29 -2.17 11.48 5.75
C ILE A 29 -2.91 12.32 4.72
N MET A 30 -2.18 12.74 3.69
CA MET A 30 -2.71 13.51 2.57
C MET A 30 -2.79 12.70 1.29
N HIS A 31 -1.86 11.78 1.09
CA HIS A 31 -1.82 10.92 -0.10
C HIS A 31 -1.18 9.58 0.24
N VAL A 32 -1.53 8.56 -0.54
CA VAL A 32 -1.02 7.20 -0.37
C VAL A 32 -0.49 6.66 -1.68
N HIS A 33 0.71 6.08 -1.62
CA HIS A 33 1.25 5.19 -2.65
C HIS A 33 1.07 3.74 -2.21
N LEU A 34 0.81 2.87 -3.19
CA LEU A 34 0.63 1.46 -2.96
C LEU A 34 1.23 0.64 -4.10
N HIS A 35 2.05 -0.31 -3.70
CA HIS A 35 2.55 -1.40 -4.52
C HIS A 35 2.79 -2.60 -3.61
N ASP A 36 3.06 -3.75 -4.19
CA ASP A 36 3.48 -4.93 -3.42
C ASP A 36 5.01 -5.03 -3.41
N ASN A 37 5.54 -5.78 -2.47
CA ASN A 37 6.98 -6.00 -2.32
C ASN A 37 7.26 -7.35 -1.64
N LYS A 38 8.50 -7.84 -1.71
CA LYS A 38 8.91 -9.08 -1.01
C LYS A 38 9.54 -8.82 0.36
N GLY A 39 9.55 -7.56 0.80
CA GLY A 39 10.32 -7.11 1.95
C GLY A 39 11.82 -7.21 1.72
N GLY A 40 12.60 -7.05 2.79
CA GLY A 40 14.06 -7.04 2.72
C GLY A 40 14.58 -5.76 2.05
N ASP A 41 15.63 -5.88 1.23
CA ASP A 41 16.38 -4.71 0.74
C ASP A 41 16.06 -4.34 -0.72
N ALA A 42 15.21 -5.12 -1.39
CA ALA A 42 14.89 -4.92 -2.80
C ALA A 42 13.56 -4.19 -2.95
N ASP A 43 13.61 -3.00 -3.54
CA ASP A 43 12.43 -2.21 -3.82
C ASP A 43 11.81 -2.58 -5.18
N LEU A 44 10.88 -3.55 -5.17
CA LEU A 44 10.45 -4.25 -6.39
C LEU A 44 9.20 -3.69 -7.07
N HIS A 45 8.42 -2.83 -6.42
CA HIS A 45 7.22 -2.22 -7.03
C HIS A 45 6.28 -3.22 -7.75
N LEU A 46 6.00 -4.34 -7.08
CA LEU A 46 5.28 -5.47 -7.68
C LEU A 46 3.77 -5.21 -7.82
N PRO A 47 3.09 -5.91 -8.75
CA PRO A 47 1.63 -5.93 -8.81
C PRO A 47 1.02 -6.47 -7.50
N LEU A 48 -0.18 -6.02 -7.14
CA LEU A 48 -0.81 -6.42 -5.88
C LEU A 48 -1.12 -7.94 -5.83
N GLY A 49 -0.61 -8.61 -4.81
CA GLY A 49 -0.69 -10.06 -4.63
C GLY A 49 0.47 -10.83 -5.26
N ALA A 50 1.51 -10.16 -5.76
CA ALA A 50 2.73 -10.79 -6.26
C ALA A 50 3.90 -10.73 -5.25
N GLY A 51 3.73 -10.00 -4.14
CA GLY A 51 4.67 -9.92 -3.04
C GLY A 51 4.11 -10.53 -1.75
N VAL A 52 4.46 -9.94 -0.62
CA VAL A 52 4.13 -10.43 0.73
C VAL A 52 3.33 -9.41 1.56
N ILE A 53 3.02 -8.24 1.00
CA ILE A 53 2.36 -7.17 1.74
C ILE A 53 0.90 -7.56 2.00
N ASP A 54 0.47 -7.49 3.27
CA ASP A 54 -0.92 -7.70 3.67
C ASP A 54 -1.77 -6.45 3.37
N VAL A 55 -1.98 -6.21 2.07
CA VAL A 55 -2.70 -5.04 1.56
C VAL A 55 -4.10 -4.90 2.17
N PRO A 56 -4.96 -5.95 2.26
CA PRO A 56 -6.28 -5.81 2.87
C PRO A 56 -6.23 -5.26 4.29
N ARG A 57 -5.32 -5.78 5.12
CA ARG A 57 -5.14 -5.32 6.50
C ARG A 57 -4.70 -3.86 6.57
N HIS A 58 -3.75 -3.45 5.72
CA HIS A 58 -3.30 -2.06 5.69
C HIS A 58 -4.38 -1.09 5.18
N LEU A 59 -5.21 -1.50 4.22
CA LEU A 59 -6.34 -0.68 3.76
C LEU A 59 -7.41 -0.52 4.86
N ALA A 60 -7.73 -1.58 5.60
CA ALA A 60 -8.63 -1.49 6.74
C ALA A 60 -8.10 -0.54 7.82
N ASN A 61 -6.80 -0.65 8.16
CA ASN A 61 -6.16 0.25 9.12
C ASN A 61 -6.13 1.70 8.62
N LEU A 62 -5.86 1.91 7.33
CA LEU A 62 -5.90 3.23 6.70
C LEU A 62 -7.30 3.86 6.79
N LYS A 63 -8.36 3.11 6.47
CA LYS A 63 -9.75 3.59 6.61
C LYS A 63 -10.09 3.97 8.03
N GLN A 64 -9.62 3.23 9.03
CA GLN A 64 -9.83 3.55 10.45
C GLN A 64 -9.23 4.91 10.85
N THR A 65 -8.24 5.42 10.12
CA THR A 65 -7.71 6.78 10.33
C THR A 65 -8.64 7.90 9.83
N GLY A 66 -9.71 7.55 9.12
CA GLY A 66 -10.62 8.49 8.45
C GLY A 66 -10.15 8.92 7.06
N TYR A 67 -9.14 8.27 6.50
CA TYR A 67 -8.64 8.56 5.16
C TYR A 67 -9.61 8.06 4.08
N ASP A 68 -10.04 8.96 3.20
CA ASP A 68 -10.90 8.68 2.03
C ASP A 68 -10.36 9.41 0.77
N GLY A 69 -9.05 9.58 0.71
CA GLY A 69 -8.36 10.24 -0.40
C GLY A 69 -7.99 9.28 -1.53
N THR A 70 -7.19 9.78 -2.47
CA THR A 70 -6.70 9.00 -3.61
C THR A 70 -5.53 8.09 -3.23
N ILE A 71 -5.46 6.90 -3.84
CA ILE A 71 -4.31 6.02 -3.75
C ILE A 71 -3.68 5.91 -5.14
N THR A 72 -2.38 6.19 -5.26
CA THR A 72 -1.61 5.96 -6.49
C THR A 72 -0.99 4.57 -6.46
N LEU A 73 -1.20 3.80 -7.54
CA LEU A 73 -0.55 2.51 -7.72
C LEU A 73 0.80 2.67 -8.39
N GLU A 74 1.87 2.20 -7.75
CA GLU A 74 3.25 2.24 -8.27
C GLU A 74 3.69 0.84 -8.70
N VAL A 75 3.05 0.31 -9.75
CA VAL A 75 3.34 -1.02 -10.30
C VAL A 75 4.30 -0.86 -11.48
N PHE A 76 5.58 -1.21 -11.30
CA PHE A 76 6.63 -0.95 -12.29
C PHE A 76 6.87 -2.16 -13.18
N THR A 77 6.21 -2.15 -14.33
CA THR A 77 6.29 -3.21 -15.33
C THR A 77 5.99 -2.66 -16.72
N PRO A 78 6.64 -3.17 -17.78
CA PRO A 78 6.33 -2.77 -19.14
C PRO A 78 4.94 -3.25 -19.60
N ASP A 79 4.35 -4.26 -18.94
CA ASP A 79 3.02 -4.76 -19.29
C ASP A 79 1.92 -4.03 -18.47
N PRO A 80 1.11 -3.15 -19.10
CA PRO A 80 0.06 -2.40 -18.40
C PRO A 80 -1.09 -3.28 -17.88
N SER A 81 -1.17 -4.55 -18.27
CA SER A 81 -2.17 -5.49 -17.76
C SER A 81 -2.10 -5.63 -16.23
N TYR A 82 -0.90 -5.61 -15.67
CA TYR A 82 -0.66 -5.73 -14.22
C TYR A 82 -1.12 -4.50 -13.43
N LEU A 83 -1.01 -3.30 -14.02
CA LEU A 83 -1.53 -2.08 -13.40
C LEU A 83 -3.06 -2.13 -13.36
N LYS A 84 -3.71 -2.53 -14.45
CA LYS A 84 -5.17 -2.70 -14.51
C LYS A 84 -5.66 -3.75 -13.51
N TYR A 85 -4.96 -4.88 -13.44
CA TYR A 85 -5.23 -5.93 -12.47
C TYR A 85 -5.12 -5.40 -11.03
N SER A 86 -4.05 -4.67 -10.72
CA SER A 86 -3.83 -4.08 -9.39
C SER A 86 -4.89 -3.04 -9.05
N ALA A 87 -5.33 -2.22 -10.01
CA ALA A 87 -6.41 -1.25 -9.82
C ALA A 87 -7.75 -1.93 -9.51
N ALA A 88 -8.08 -3.02 -10.21
CA ALA A 88 -9.29 -3.79 -9.94
C ALA A 88 -9.25 -4.43 -8.55
N ARG A 89 -8.11 -5.01 -8.15
CA ARG A 89 -7.94 -5.57 -6.81
C ARG A 89 -8.02 -4.52 -5.71
N LEU A 90 -7.35 -3.38 -5.88
CA LEU A 90 -7.41 -2.27 -4.94
C LEU A 90 -8.86 -1.81 -4.74
N ARG A 91 -9.62 -1.64 -5.82
CA ARG A 91 -11.04 -1.26 -5.73
C ARG A 91 -11.83 -2.28 -4.92
N ALA A 92 -11.71 -3.57 -5.25
CA ALA A 92 -12.42 -4.63 -4.53
C ALA A 92 -12.06 -4.67 -3.03
N MET A 93 -10.76 -4.65 -2.70
CA MET A 93 -10.30 -4.65 -1.31
C MET A 93 -10.72 -3.39 -0.57
N TRP A 94 -10.73 -2.22 -1.23
CA TRP A 94 -11.23 -0.99 -0.63
C TRP A 94 -12.72 -1.07 -0.37
N ASP A 95 -13.53 -1.62 -1.26
CA ASP A 95 -14.98 -1.69 -1.06
C ASP A 95 -15.37 -2.71 0.05
N GLU A 96 -14.53 -3.71 0.31
CA GLU A 96 -14.71 -4.72 1.36
C GLU A 96 -14.22 -4.28 2.76
N ALA A 97 -13.26 -3.35 2.82
CA ALA A 97 -12.56 -2.93 4.05
C ALA A 97 -13.35 -1.98 4.97
#